data_AF-K0IEM7-F1
#
_entry.id   AF-K0IEM7-F1
#
_cell.length_a   1.000
_cell.length_b   1.000
_cell.length_c   1.000
_cell.angle_alpha   90.00
_cell.angle_beta   90.00
_cell.angle_gamma   90.00
#
_symmetry.space_group_name_H-M   'P 1'
#
loop_
_entity.id
_entity.type
_entity.pdbx_description
1 polymer ?
#
loop_
_entity_poly.entity_id
_entity_poly.type
_entity_poly.pdbx_seq_one_letter_code
_entity_poly.pdbx_strand_id
1 'polypeptide(L)'
;MDELDIPRVSKHEFLAFLQNEAKVRVDNYIEGAIEVAEEVHSDLMREDGTSPFLETHTWPVTMDVVRHYRSVNRNITSVEIVAAILHDVMEDDDRILNLHESKSYGFEAYLAYRFGNRIRDIATELKIKPLENYPGSNDIERQMARFYEYCDILRDAEYDIKAIKLADRLNNMLFIRRVPGHDKVRRYTREAEDFYLAYPMLPPKMPEFYKRMREAYEALKVAPAKKLVAA
;
A
#
# COMPACT_ATOMS: atom_id res chain seq x y z
N MET A 1 15.15 -17.77 -17.76
CA MET A 1 14.27 -16.96 -16.90
C MET A 1 14.12 -15.64 -17.60
N ASP A 2 12.97 -15.36 -18.19
CA ASP A 2 12.69 -14.00 -18.64
C ASP A 2 12.46 -13.17 -17.38
N GLU A 3 13.34 -12.20 -17.13
CA GLU A 3 13.22 -11.28 -16.02
C GLU A 3 11.92 -10.48 -16.21
N LEU A 4 11.03 -10.52 -15.23
CA LEU A 4 9.79 -9.75 -15.31
C LEU A 4 10.15 -8.26 -15.28
N ASP A 5 9.69 -7.51 -16.29
CA ASP A 5 9.86 -6.05 -16.34
C ASP A 5 8.97 -5.36 -15.28
N ILE A 6 9.43 -5.44 -14.04
CA ILE A 6 8.81 -4.88 -12.84
C ILE A 6 9.53 -3.56 -12.53
N PRO A 7 8.84 -2.41 -12.61
CA PRO A 7 9.40 -1.14 -12.21
C PRO A 7 9.88 -1.19 -10.76
N ARG A 8 11.13 -0.76 -10.55
CA ARG A 8 11.75 -0.65 -9.24
C ARG A 8 12.21 0.79 -9.04
N VAL A 9 12.13 1.26 -7.80
CA VAL A 9 12.62 2.57 -7.38
C VAL A 9 13.54 2.34 -6.20
N SER A 10 14.83 2.65 -6.36
CA SER A 10 15.77 2.63 -5.24
C SER A 10 15.48 3.74 -4.23
N LYS A 11 15.94 3.58 -2.99
CA LYS A 11 15.87 4.66 -1.98
C LYS A 11 16.51 5.97 -2.48
N HIS A 12 17.60 5.89 -3.24
CA HIS A 12 18.25 7.08 -3.81
C HIS A 12 17.34 7.80 -4.81
N GLU A 13 16.69 7.08 -5.72
CA GLU A 13 15.73 7.64 -6.68
C GLU A 13 14.50 8.21 -5.97
N PHE A 14 14.02 7.54 -4.93
CA PHE A 14 12.91 8.03 -4.09
C PHE A 14 13.25 9.36 -3.41
N LEU A 15 14.40 9.45 -2.76
CA LEU A 15 14.87 10.68 -2.11
C LEU A 15 15.11 11.80 -3.13
N ALA A 16 15.71 11.47 -4.27
CA ALA A 16 15.91 12.41 -5.37
C ALA A 16 14.57 12.92 -5.92
N PHE A 17 13.56 12.07 -6.05
CA PHE A 17 12.21 12.47 -6.44
C PHE A 17 11.61 13.45 -5.43
N LEU A 18 11.68 13.14 -4.13
CA LEU A 18 11.13 14.03 -3.09
C LEU A 18 11.77 15.43 -3.15
N GLN A 19 13.09 15.49 -3.25
CA GLN A 19 13.83 16.75 -3.23
C GLN A 19 13.71 17.54 -4.55
N ASN A 20 13.90 16.85 -5.69
CA ASN A 20 14.07 17.52 -6.98
C ASN A 20 12.76 17.73 -7.72
N GLU A 21 11.88 16.73 -7.72
CA GLU A 21 10.59 16.80 -8.41
C GLU A 21 9.51 17.33 -7.48
N ALA A 22 9.36 16.71 -6.31
CA ALA A 22 8.33 17.07 -5.35
C ALA A 22 8.64 18.34 -4.54
N LYS A 23 9.88 18.84 -4.59
CA LYS A 23 10.34 20.03 -3.85
C LYS A 23 10.06 19.95 -2.35
N VAL A 24 10.09 18.72 -1.81
CA VAL A 24 9.93 18.42 -0.39
C VAL A 24 11.33 18.37 0.23
N ARG A 25 11.50 19.07 1.35
CA ARG A 25 12.69 18.89 2.18
C ARG A 25 12.56 17.57 2.92
N VAL A 26 13.49 16.65 2.68
CA VAL A 26 13.65 15.46 3.51
C VAL A 26 14.18 15.92 4.87
N ASP A 27 13.37 15.75 5.90
CA ASP A 27 13.66 16.09 7.28
C ASP A 27 13.78 14.80 8.13
N ASN A 28 14.18 14.96 9.40
CA ASN A 28 14.35 13.82 10.31
C ASN A 28 13.06 13.01 10.53
N TYR A 29 11.88 13.61 10.27
CA TYR A 29 10.59 12.94 10.40
C TYR A 29 10.37 11.95 9.25
N ILE A 30 10.67 12.37 8.02
CA ILE A 30 10.68 11.48 6.84
C ILE A 30 11.79 10.43 6.95
N GLU A 31 13.01 10.83 7.36
CA GLU A 31 14.12 9.88 7.54
C GLU A 31 13.78 8.80 8.58
N GLY A 32 13.20 9.19 9.72
CA GLY A 32 12.77 8.24 10.74
C GLY A 32 11.71 7.25 10.23
N ALA A 33 10.81 7.67 9.34
CA ALA A 33 9.83 6.78 8.72
C ALA A 33 10.47 5.79 7.74
N ILE A 34 11.46 6.26 6.97
CA ILE A 34 12.25 5.39 6.08
C ILE A 34 12.98 4.32 6.90
N GLU A 35 13.60 4.69 8.01
CA GLU A 35 14.29 3.73 8.90
C GLU A 35 13.34 2.64 9.42
N VAL A 36 12.13 3.01 9.85
CA VAL A 36 11.13 2.02 10.31
C VAL A 36 10.67 1.14 9.16
N ALA A 37 10.39 1.70 7.99
CA ALA A 37 10.02 0.90 6.83
C ALA A 37 11.15 -0.06 6.42
N GLU A 38 12.40 0.38 6.47
CA GLU A 38 13.58 -0.47 6.23
C GLU A 38 13.68 -1.59 7.27
N GLU A 39 13.50 -1.29 8.56
CA GLU A 39 13.53 -2.28 9.64
C GLU A 39 12.46 -3.37 9.47
N VAL A 40 11.25 -3.00 9.05
CA VAL A 40 10.13 -3.94 8.92
C VAL A 40 10.15 -4.70 7.58
N HIS A 41 10.56 -4.05 6.49
CA HIS A 41 10.33 -4.56 5.13
C HIS A 41 11.60 -4.89 4.31
N SER A 42 12.83 -4.71 4.82
CA SER A 42 14.06 -4.95 4.03
C SER A 42 14.18 -6.38 3.49
N ASP A 43 13.70 -7.36 4.26
CA ASP A 43 13.79 -8.78 3.94
C ASP A 43 12.49 -9.31 3.31
N LEU A 44 11.53 -8.43 3.01
CA LEU A 44 10.28 -8.79 2.36
C LEU A 44 10.45 -8.84 0.84
N MET A 45 10.01 -9.95 0.26
CA MET A 45 9.85 -10.11 -1.18
C MET A 45 8.36 -10.06 -1.54
N ARG A 46 8.06 -9.50 -2.71
CA ARG A 46 6.72 -9.52 -3.29
C ARG A 46 6.32 -10.92 -3.73
N GLU A 47 5.13 -11.02 -4.31
CA GLU A 47 4.49 -12.28 -4.73
C GLU A 47 5.24 -13.06 -5.83
N ASP A 48 6.20 -12.44 -6.51
CA ASP A 48 7.11 -13.12 -7.43
C ASP A 48 8.29 -13.82 -6.71
N GLY A 49 8.42 -13.64 -5.40
CA GLY A 49 9.47 -14.19 -4.55
C GLY A 49 10.86 -13.57 -4.76
N THR A 50 11.00 -12.56 -5.62
CA THR A 50 12.31 -12.01 -6.00
C THR A 50 12.37 -10.49 -6.04
N SER A 51 11.23 -9.80 -6.15
CA SER A 51 11.17 -8.34 -6.14
C SER A 51 11.13 -7.82 -4.70
N PRO A 52 12.10 -6.98 -4.29
CA PRO A 52 12.11 -6.38 -2.96
C PRO A 52 10.88 -5.52 -2.70
N PHE A 53 10.31 -5.62 -1.50
CA PHE A 53 9.05 -4.94 -1.16
C PHE A 53 9.20 -3.42 -1.16
N LEU A 54 10.25 -2.87 -0.54
CA LEU A 54 10.48 -1.43 -0.46
C LEU A 54 10.56 -0.78 -1.85
N GLU A 55 11.38 -1.34 -2.73
CA GLU A 55 11.67 -0.80 -4.06
C GLU A 55 10.54 -0.98 -5.06
N THR A 56 9.65 -1.96 -4.86
CA THR A 56 8.55 -2.23 -5.80
C THR A 56 7.18 -1.87 -5.26
N HIS A 57 7.07 -1.57 -3.97
CA HIS A 57 5.84 -1.21 -3.29
C HIS A 57 5.95 0.09 -2.51
N THR A 58 6.67 0.11 -1.39
CA THR A 58 6.65 1.23 -0.43
C THR A 58 7.06 2.56 -1.07
N TRP A 59 8.21 2.61 -1.76
CA TRP A 59 8.66 3.85 -2.41
C TRP A 59 7.75 4.24 -3.58
N PRO A 60 7.41 3.34 -4.53
CA PRO A 60 6.49 3.67 -5.61
C PRO A 60 5.12 4.18 -5.14
N VAL A 61 4.52 3.56 -4.12
CA VAL A 61 3.23 3.99 -3.54
C VAL A 61 3.35 5.39 -2.98
N THR A 62 4.41 5.66 -2.19
CA THR A 62 4.65 7.00 -1.63
C THR A 62 4.81 8.06 -2.72
N MET A 63 5.57 7.75 -3.78
CA MET A 63 5.73 8.67 -4.92
C MET A 63 4.39 8.96 -5.61
N ASP A 64 3.53 7.96 -5.76
CA ASP A 64 2.22 8.12 -6.38
C ASP A 64 1.26 8.96 -5.53
N VAL A 65 1.31 8.83 -4.20
CA VAL A 65 0.60 9.74 -3.29
C VAL A 65 1.09 11.18 -3.48
N VAL A 66 2.41 11.40 -3.48
CA VAL A 66 2.99 12.74 -3.67
C VAL A 66 2.62 13.34 -5.03
N ARG A 67 2.70 12.55 -6.11
CA ARG A 67 2.27 12.97 -7.45
C ARG A 67 0.80 13.33 -7.48
N HIS A 68 -0.04 12.53 -6.82
CA HIS A 68 -1.47 12.79 -6.76
C HIS A 68 -1.75 14.16 -6.13
N TYR A 69 -1.23 14.41 -4.91
CA TYR A 69 -1.41 15.69 -4.21
C TYR A 69 -1.00 16.88 -5.07
N ARG A 70 0.16 16.79 -5.74
CA ARG A 70 0.64 17.83 -6.65
C ARG A 70 -0.27 18.02 -7.86
N SER A 71 -0.77 16.93 -8.46
CA SER A 71 -1.62 17.03 -9.66
C SER A 71 -2.96 17.70 -9.39
N VAL A 72 -3.47 17.61 -8.15
CA VAL A 72 -4.71 18.29 -7.73
C VAL A 72 -4.45 19.62 -7.00
N ASN A 73 -3.21 20.12 -7.02
CA ASN A 73 -2.79 21.34 -6.35
C ASN A 73 -3.16 21.38 -4.86
N ARG A 74 -3.05 20.23 -4.18
CA ARG A 74 -3.23 20.12 -2.73
C ARG A 74 -1.86 20.17 -2.06
N ASN A 75 -1.76 20.90 -0.96
CA ASN A 75 -0.54 20.92 -0.15
C ASN A 75 -0.27 19.52 0.39
N ILE A 76 0.98 19.09 0.26
CA ILE A 76 1.49 17.88 0.88
C ILE A 76 2.57 18.26 1.88
N THR A 77 2.50 17.66 3.06
CA THR A 77 3.46 17.88 4.15
C THR A 77 4.21 16.59 4.45
N SER A 78 5.18 16.66 5.38
CA SER A 78 5.88 15.47 5.86
C SER A 78 4.92 14.43 6.48
N VAL A 79 3.73 14.84 6.98
CA VAL A 79 2.74 13.92 7.57
C VAL A 79 2.18 12.95 6.54
N GLU A 80 1.69 13.43 5.40
CA GLU A 80 1.11 12.55 4.37
C GLU A 80 2.18 11.65 3.74
N ILE A 81 3.42 12.15 3.63
CA ILE A 81 4.55 11.37 3.11
C ILE A 81 4.93 10.27 4.09
N VAL A 82 5.07 10.58 5.38
CA VAL A 82 5.35 9.59 6.43
C VAL A 82 4.22 8.56 6.51
N ALA A 83 2.96 8.98 6.44
CA ALA A 83 1.82 8.07 6.42
C ALA A 83 1.86 7.11 5.22
N ALA A 84 2.25 7.59 4.04
CA ALA A 84 2.39 6.76 2.86
C ALA A 84 3.60 5.81 2.94
N ILE A 85 4.72 6.22 3.55
CA ILE A 85 5.87 5.34 3.80
C ILE A 85 5.49 4.20 4.76
N LEU A 86 4.72 4.53 5.80
CA LEU A 86 4.38 3.61 6.89
C LEU A 86 3.05 2.87 6.70
N HIS A 87 2.40 2.98 5.54
CA HIS A 87 1.01 2.50 5.39
C HIS A 87 0.82 0.99 5.68
N ASP A 88 1.83 0.17 5.37
CA ASP A 88 1.79 -1.28 5.52
C ASP A 88 2.59 -1.80 6.74
N VAL A 89 3.33 -0.95 7.47
CA VAL A 89 4.19 -1.43 8.57
C VAL A 89 3.40 -2.08 9.70
N MET A 90 2.12 -1.71 9.83
CA MET A 90 1.19 -2.29 10.80
C MET A 90 0.68 -3.67 10.39
N GLU A 91 0.75 -4.06 9.11
CA GLU A 91 0.39 -5.41 8.65
C GLU A 91 1.52 -6.42 8.85
N ASP A 92 2.78 -5.95 8.85
CA ASP A 92 3.99 -6.75 8.97
C ASP A 92 4.72 -6.56 10.32
N ASP A 93 3.99 -6.15 11.36
CA ASP A 93 4.51 -5.72 12.66
C ASP A 93 5.23 -6.82 13.48
N ASP A 94 5.02 -8.09 13.14
CA ASP A 94 5.74 -9.22 13.75
C ASP A 94 7.26 -9.23 13.48
N ARG A 95 7.75 -8.39 12.57
CA ARG A 95 9.15 -8.39 12.08
C ARG A 95 10.08 -7.36 12.70
N ILE A 96 9.58 -6.48 13.57
CA ILE A 96 10.35 -5.37 14.14
C ILE A 96 11.47 -5.92 15.04
N LEU A 97 12.72 -5.62 14.69
CA LEU A 97 13.92 -6.08 15.39
C LEU A 97 14.09 -5.43 16.77
N ASN A 98 13.56 -4.21 16.95
CA ASN A 98 13.49 -3.55 18.26
C ASN A 98 12.36 -4.12 19.14
N LEU A 99 12.44 -5.44 19.34
CA LEU A 99 11.54 -6.30 20.12
C LEU A 99 11.32 -5.78 21.54
N HIS A 100 12.29 -5.08 22.14
CA HIS A 100 12.25 -4.72 23.56
C HIS A 100 11.30 -3.53 23.84
N GLU A 101 11.26 -2.52 22.97
CA GLU A 101 10.34 -1.38 23.12
C GLU A 101 8.95 -1.71 22.58
N SER A 102 8.86 -2.33 21.40
CA SER A 102 7.59 -2.71 20.76
C SER A 102 6.80 -3.78 21.55
N LYS A 103 7.45 -4.72 22.26
CA LYS A 103 6.76 -5.71 23.11
C LYS A 103 6.37 -5.19 24.49
N SER A 104 6.94 -4.07 24.96
CA SER A 104 6.66 -3.58 26.31
C SER A 104 5.31 -2.86 26.42
N TYR A 105 4.91 -2.14 25.37
CA TYR A 105 3.64 -1.40 25.32
C TYR A 105 2.89 -1.49 23.97
N GLY A 106 3.39 -2.26 23.00
CA GLY A 106 2.72 -2.52 21.70
C GLY A 106 3.20 -1.63 20.56
N PHE A 107 3.19 -2.15 19.33
CA PHE A 107 3.68 -1.43 18.15
C PHE A 107 2.85 -0.19 17.78
N GLU A 108 1.53 -0.22 18.02
CA GLU A 108 0.67 0.97 17.84
C GLU A 108 1.12 2.15 18.70
N ALA A 109 1.47 1.88 19.96
CA ALA A 109 1.95 2.90 20.88
C ALA A 109 3.38 3.35 20.53
N TYR A 110 4.20 2.47 19.94
CA TYR A 110 5.50 2.84 19.38
C TYR A 110 5.35 3.82 18.20
N LEU A 111 4.47 3.52 17.25
CA LEU A 111 4.18 4.43 16.14
C LEU A 111 3.61 5.76 16.63
N ALA A 112 2.70 5.74 17.60
CA ALA A 112 2.15 6.96 18.18
C ALA A 112 3.22 7.81 18.89
N TYR A 113 4.15 7.17 19.59
CA TYR A 113 5.25 7.87 20.25
C TYR A 113 6.23 8.49 19.25
N ARG A 114 6.66 7.72 18.24
CA ARG A 114 7.68 8.16 17.27
C ARG A 114 7.12 9.13 16.23
N PHE A 115 5.88 8.93 15.80
CA PHE A 115 5.29 9.66 14.68
C PHE A 115 4.01 10.43 15.00
N GLY A 116 3.47 10.31 16.21
CA GLY A 116 2.24 10.98 16.62
C GLY A 116 0.96 10.20 16.27
N ASN A 117 -0.12 10.58 16.93
CA ASN A 117 -1.42 9.89 16.83
C ASN A 117 -1.96 9.84 15.40
N ARG A 118 -1.78 10.89 14.60
CA ARG A 118 -2.29 10.94 13.22
C ARG A 118 -1.73 9.82 12.34
N ILE A 119 -0.43 9.55 12.44
CA ILE A 119 0.21 8.49 11.67
C ILE A 119 -0.25 7.11 12.13
N ARG A 120 -0.34 6.90 13.45
CA ARG A 120 -0.94 5.68 14.01
C ARG A 120 -2.35 5.46 13.47
N ASP A 121 -3.21 6.47 13.55
CA ASP A 121 -4.62 6.34 13.15
C ASP A 121 -4.76 5.98 11.67
N ILE A 122 -4.00 6.63 10.78
CA ILE A 122 -3.95 6.28 9.35
C ILE A 122 -3.49 4.83 9.14
N ALA A 123 -2.38 4.43 9.78
CA ALA A 123 -1.83 3.08 9.61
C ALA A 123 -2.79 2.00 10.15
N THR A 124 -3.48 2.28 11.26
CA THR A 124 -4.49 1.38 11.84
C THR A 124 -5.73 1.26 10.94
N GLU A 125 -6.20 2.34 10.33
CA GLU A 125 -7.33 2.29 9.38
C GLU A 125 -6.98 1.56 8.08
N LEU A 126 -5.71 1.64 7.65
CA LEU A 126 -5.24 0.93 6.45
C LEU A 126 -4.98 -0.55 6.70
N LYS A 127 -4.65 -0.96 7.94
CA LYS A 127 -4.39 -2.36 8.33
C LYS A 127 -5.60 -3.26 8.08
N ILE A 128 -5.39 -4.32 7.31
CA ILE A 128 -6.34 -5.44 7.21
C ILE A 128 -6.28 -6.27 8.50
N LYS A 129 -7.39 -6.31 9.25
CA LYS A 129 -7.46 -7.13 10.46
C LYS A 129 -7.41 -8.64 10.14
N PRO A 130 -6.89 -9.47 11.08
CA PRO A 130 -6.85 -10.93 10.96
C PRO A 130 -8.22 -11.54 10.65
N LEU A 131 -8.24 -12.64 9.89
CA LEU A 131 -9.48 -13.26 9.39
C LEU A 131 -10.30 -13.86 10.53
N GLU A 132 -9.63 -14.28 11.60
CA GLU A 132 -10.19 -14.90 12.80
C GLU A 132 -11.12 -13.95 13.57
N ASN A 133 -10.99 -12.64 13.36
CA ASN A 133 -11.82 -11.63 14.00
C ASN A 133 -13.22 -11.51 13.38
N TYR A 134 -13.45 -12.15 12.23
CA TYR A 134 -14.67 -11.98 11.45
C TYR A 134 -15.60 -13.19 11.54
N PRO A 135 -16.93 -12.98 11.57
CA PRO A 135 -17.91 -14.06 11.62
C PRO A 135 -17.95 -14.83 10.29
N GLY A 136 -18.23 -16.13 10.37
CA GLY A 136 -18.42 -16.99 9.20
C GLY A 136 -18.14 -18.46 9.50
N SER A 137 -18.90 -19.33 8.83
CA SER A 137 -18.82 -20.79 8.97
C SER A 137 -17.61 -21.39 8.23
N ASN A 138 -17.02 -20.62 7.32
CA ASN A 138 -15.86 -20.98 6.52
C ASN A 138 -15.06 -19.71 6.14
N ASP A 139 -13.85 -19.90 5.61
CA ASP A 139 -12.95 -18.79 5.26
C ASP A 139 -13.51 -17.86 4.17
N ILE A 140 -14.35 -18.36 3.27
CA ILE A 140 -14.95 -17.55 2.20
C ILE A 140 -15.93 -16.54 2.80
N GLU A 141 -16.79 -16.99 3.72
CA GLU A 141 -17.71 -16.11 4.44
C GLU A 141 -16.96 -15.07 5.28
N ARG A 142 -15.90 -15.48 5.99
CA ARG A 142 -15.08 -14.56 6.79
C ARG A 142 -14.36 -13.53 5.92
N GLN A 143 -13.83 -13.94 4.76
CA GLN A 143 -13.17 -13.03 3.83
C GLN A 143 -14.14 -12.00 3.26
N MET A 144 -15.37 -12.42 2.97
CA MET A 144 -16.42 -11.54 2.50
C MET A 144 -16.86 -10.55 3.59
N ALA A 145 -17.07 -11.00 4.83
CA ALA A 145 -17.39 -10.14 5.96
C ALA A 145 -16.28 -9.09 6.20
N ARG A 146 -15.01 -9.52 6.17
CA ARG A 146 -13.85 -8.63 6.27
C ARG A 146 -13.79 -7.62 5.14
N PHE A 147 -14.04 -8.04 3.91
CA PHE A 147 -14.02 -7.15 2.76
C PHE A 147 -15.10 -6.07 2.89
N TYR A 148 -16.31 -6.42 3.33
CA TYR A 148 -17.39 -5.44 3.53
C TYR A 148 -17.08 -4.44 4.66
N GLU A 149 -16.64 -4.90 5.84
CA GLU A 149 -16.24 -3.98 6.92
C GLU A 149 -15.13 -3.03 6.45
N TYR A 150 -14.14 -3.56 5.73
CA TYR A 150 -13.05 -2.72 5.23
C TYR A 150 -13.51 -1.73 4.15
N CYS A 151 -14.46 -2.10 3.29
CA CYS A 151 -15.07 -1.16 2.35
C CYS A 151 -15.84 -0.05 3.07
N ASP A 152 -16.52 -0.35 4.19
CA ASP A 152 -17.22 0.66 4.99
C ASP A 152 -16.23 1.65 5.63
N ILE A 153 -15.13 1.14 6.21
CA ILE A 153 -14.04 1.99 6.73
C ILE A 153 -13.51 2.90 5.63
N LEU A 154 -13.17 2.34 4.47
CA LEU A 154 -12.62 3.11 3.35
C LEU A 154 -13.61 4.11 2.76
N ARG A 155 -14.91 3.77 2.68
CA ARG A 155 -15.94 4.69 2.19
C ARG A 155 -15.97 5.98 2.99
N ASP A 156 -15.85 5.86 4.30
CA ASP A 156 -15.95 6.97 5.25
C ASP A 156 -14.57 7.58 5.58
N ALA A 157 -13.50 7.00 5.03
CA ALA A 157 -12.13 7.42 5.28
C ALA A 157 -11.83 8.83 4.76
N GLU A 158 -10.93 9.49 5.46
CA GLU A 158 -10.46 10.82 5.09
C GLU A 158 -9.64 10.80 3.80
N TYR A 159 -9.42 12.01 3.24
CA TYR A 159 -8.72 12.20 1.97
C TYR A 159 -7.38 11.47 1.90
N ASP A 160 -6.57 11.57 2.97
CA ASP A 160 -5.19 11.08 2.98
C ASP A 160 -5.17 9.54 2.93
N ILE A 161 -6.02 8.90 3.73
CA ILE A 161 -6.21 7.45 3.77
C ILE A 161 -6.69 6.95 2.41
N LYS A 162 -7.66 7.65 1.81
CA LYS A 162 -8.15 7.33 0.47
C LYS A 162 -7.07 7.43 -0.61
N ALA A 163 -6.26 8.49 -0.58
CA ALA A 163 -5.18 8.69 -1.54
C ALA A 163 -4.12 7.59 -1.42
N ILE A 164 -3.71 7.27 -0.19
CA ILE A 164 -2.75 6.18 0.09
C ILE A 164 -3.33 4.85 -0.39
N LYS A 165 -4.58 4.54 -0.04
CA LYS A 165 -5.17 3.24 -0.40
C LYS A 165 -5.35 3.04 -1.90
N LEU A 166 -5.69 4.11 -2.63
CA LEU A 166 -5.79 4.06 -4.09
C LEU A 166 -4.40 3.88 -4.73
N ALA A 167 -3.37 4.54 -4.21
CA ALA A 167 -1.99 4.36 -4.68
C ALA A 167 -1.48 2.93 -4.41
N ASP A 168 -1.67 2.42 -3.19
CA ASP A 168 -1.39 1.04 -2.79
C ASP A 168 -2.08 0.06 -3.75
N ARG A 169 -3.42 0.14 -3.86
CA ARG A 169 -4.18 -0.79 -4.68
C ARG A 169 -3.76 -0.74 -6.15
N LEU A 170 -3.50 0.45 -6.69
CA LEU A 170 -3.02 0.61 -8.05
C LEU A 170 -1.66 -0.07 -8.25
N ASN A 171 -0.70 0.17 -7.35
CA ASN A 171 0.61 -0.51 -7.38
C ASN A 171 0.44 -2.03 -7.36
N ASN A 172 -0.39 -2.54 -6.44
CA ASN A 172 -0.66 -3.96 -6.27
C ASN A 172 -1.26 -4.62 -7.53
N MET A 173 -2.20 -3.94 -8.21
CA MET A 173 -2.75 -4.42 -9.48
C MET A 173 -1.71 -4.40 -10.60
N LEU A 174 -0.91 -3.33 -10.70
CA LEU A 174 0.13 -3.19 -11.71
C LEU A 174 1.29 -4.17 -11.51
N PHE A 175 1.56 -4.56 -10.27
CA PHE A 175 2.55 -5.58 -9.94
C PHE A 175 2.02 -6.96 -10.30
N ILE A 176 0.87 -7.37 -9.74
CA ILE A 176 0.41 -8.76 -9.85
C ILE A 176 0.06 -9.17 -11.28
N ARG A 177 -0.34 -8.24 -12.15
CA ARG A 177 -0.58 -8.54 -13.58
C ARG A 177 0.66 -9.10 -14.28
N ARG A 178 1.86 -8.83 -13.75
CA ARG A 178 3.14 -9.32 -14.25
C ARG A 178 3.53 -10.66 -13.65
N VAL A 179 2.82 -11.16 -12.65
CA VAL A 179 3.09 -12.44 -11.97
C VAL A 179 2.12 -13.51 -12.50
N PRO A 180 2.52 -14.36 -13.45
CA PRO A 180 1.59 -15.23 -14.18
C PRO A 180 0.94 -16.28 -13.29
N GLY A 181 -0.38 -16.46 -13.42
CA GLY A 181 -1.12 -17.51 -12.72
C GLY A 181 -1.16 -17.37 -11.18
N HIS A 182 -0.88 -16.20 -10.63
CA HIS A 182 -0.99 -15.95 -9.19
C HIS A 182 -2.46 -15.79 -8.76
N ASP A 183 -2.85 -16.40 -7.64
CA ASP A 183 -4.26 -16.42 -7.17
C ASP A 183 -4.81 -15.02 -6.86
N LYS A 184 -3.93 -14.08 -6.47
CA LYS A 184 -4.29 -12.68 -6.24
C LYS A 184 -4.82 -11.96 -7.49
N VAL A 185 -4.53 -12.42 -8.71
CA VAL A 185 -5.08 -11.81 -9.94
C VAL A 185 -6.61 -11.87 -9.94
N ARG A 186 -7.17 -13.07 -9.66
CA ARG A 186 -8.63 -13.26 -9.59
C ARG A 186 -9.24 -12.44 -8.46
N ARG A 187 -8.59 -12.46 -7.29
CA ARG A 187 -9.04 -11.71 -6.12
C ARG A 187 -9.09 -10.21 -6.40
N TYR A 188 -8.01 -9.62 -6.93
CA TYR A 188 -7.96 -8.19 -7.23
C TYR A 188 -8.90 -7.78 -8.36
N THR A 189 -9.12 -8.64 -9.34
CA THR A 189 -10.13 -8.40 -10.39
C THR A 189 -11.52 -8.26 -9.77
N ARG A 190 -11.90 -9.20 -8.90
CA ARG A 190 -13.20 -9.17 -8.20
C ARG A 190 -13.33 -7.97 -7.26
N GLU A 191 -12.33 -7.73 -6.40
CA GLU A 191 -12.37 -6.58 -5.48
C GLU A 191 -12.41 -5.23 -6.23
N ALA A 192 -11.80 -5.15 -7.42
CA ALA A 192 -11.89 -3.98 -8.28
C ALA A 192 -13.32 -3.76 -8.80
N GLU A 193 -13.98 -4.81 -9.27
CA GLU A 193 -15.38 -4.79 -9.71
C GLU A 193 -16.33 -4.44 -8.56
N ASP A 194 -16.13 -5.05 -7.40
CA ASP A 194 -17.01 -4.91 -6.25
C ASP A 194 -16.88 -3.53 -5.56
N PHE A 195 -15.69 -2.90 -5.59
CA PHE A 195 -15.46 -1.65 -4.86
C PHE A 195 -14.50 -0.66 -5.54
N TYR A 196 -13.26 -1.08 -5.84
CA TYR A 196 -12.19 -0.11 -6.12
C TYR A 196 -12.33 0.67 -7.43
N LEU A 197 -13.17 0.24 -8.37
CA LEU A 197 -13.51 1.04 -9.55
C LEU A 197 -14.45 2.20 -9.22
N ALA A 198 -15.38 2.01 -8.28
CA ALA A 198 -16.29 3.06 -7.85
C ALA A 198 -15.68 3.98 -6.79
N TYR A 199 -14.78 3.45 -5.95
CA TYR A 199 -14.17 4.17 -4.84
C TYR A 199 -13.58 5.56 -5.18
N PRO A 200 -12.75 5.74 -6.24
CA PRO A 200 -12.24 7.06 -6.62
C PRO A 200 -13.33 8.02 -7.15
N MET A 201 -14.53 7.52 -7.49
CA MET A 201 -15.68 8.32 -7.93
C MET A 201 -16.53 8.82 -6.75
N LEU A 202 -16.42 8.19 -5.58
CA LEU A 202 -17.06 8.64 -4.35
C LEU A 202 -16.36 9.91 -3.84
N PRO A 203 -17.04 10.81 -3.10
CA PRO A 203 -16.40 11.92 -2.42
C PRO A 203 -15.30 11.46 -1.42
N PRO A 204 -14.20 12.22 -1.24
CA PRO A 204 -13.68 13.20 -2.18
C PRO A 204 -13.28 12.50 -3.49
N LYS A 205 -13.65 13.09 -4.64
CA LYS A 205 -13.43 12.49 -5.96
C LYS A 205 -11.96 12.59 -6.36
N MET A 206 -11.42 11.49 -6.89
CA MET A 206 -10.03 11.39 -7.37
C MET A 206 -10.01 10.86 -8.82
N PRO A 207 -10.40 11.68 -9.82
CA PRO A 207 -10.63 11.22 -11.20
C PRO A 207 -9.37 10.70 -11.90
N GLU A 208 -8.19 11.21 -11.54
CA GLU A 208 -6.91 10.70 -12.07
C GLU A 208 -6.65 9.26 -11.62
N PHE A 209 -6.89 8.95 -10.34
CA PHE A 209 -6.86 7.58 -9.84
C PHE A 209 -7.92 6.70 -10.54
N TYR A 210 -9.15 7.19 -10.74
CA TYR A 210 -10.18 6.41 -11.46
C TYR A 210 -9.68 5.93 -12.83
N LYS A 211 -9.09 6.83 -13.62
CA LYS A 211 -8.56 6.51 -14.95
C LYS A 211 -7.50 5.40 -14.87
N ARG A 212 -6.51 5.56 -14.00
CA ARG A 212 -5.40 4.59 -13.85
C ARG A 212 -5.87 3.26 -13.27
N MET A 213 -6.80 3.29 -12.32
CA MET A 213 -7.43 2.09 -11.75
C MET A 213 -8.20 1.31 -12.80
N ARG A 214 -8.97 2.00 -13.66
CA ARG A 214 -9.67 1.37 -14.79
C ARG A 214 -8.70 0.70 -15.75
N GLU A 215 -7.63 1.40 -16.14
CA GLU A 215 -6.60 0.86 -17.03
C GLU A 215 -5.90 -0.37 -16.43
N ALA A 216 -5.53 -0.31 -15.15
CA ALA A 216 -4.91 -1.44 -14.44
C ALA A 216 -5.86 -2.65 -14.31
N TYR A 217 -7.15 -2.40 -14.05
CA TYR A 217 -8.17 -3.44 -14.01
C TYR A 217 -8.36 -4.13 -15.37
N GLU A 218 -8.49 -3.37 -16.48
CA GLU A 218 -8.63 -3.98 -17.80
C GLU A 218 -7.37 -4.80 -18.18
N ALA A 219 -6.18 -4.32 -17.78
CA ALA A 219 -4.94 -5.06 -17.97
C ALA A 219 -4.88 -6.35 -17.13
N LEU A 220 -5.49 -6.38 -15.94
CA LEU A 220 -5.56 -7.59 -15.11
C LEU A 220 -6.44 -8.68 -15.72
N LYS A 221 -7.55 -8.31 -16.36
CA LYS A 221 -8.48 -9.29 -16.98
C LYS A 221 -7.84 -10.10 -18.10
N VAL A 222 -6.86 -9.50 -18.78
CA VAL A 222 -6.12 -10.14 -19.87
C VAL A 222 -4.79 -10.73 -19.40
N ALA A 223 -4.52 -10.71 -18.08
CA ALA A 223 -3.27 -11.23 -17.54
C ALA A 223 -3.13 -12.75 -17.78
N PRO A 224 -1.90 -13.25 -17.99
CA PRO A 224 -1.68 -14.65 -18.34
C PRO A 224 -2.16 -15.59 -17.22
N ALA A 225 -3.05 -16.52 -17.56
CA ALA A 225 -3.61 -17.48 -16.62
C ALA A 225 -2.66 -18.65 -16.26
N LYS A 226 -1.61 -18.89 -17.06
CA LYS A 226 -0.67 -20.00 -16.86
C LYS A 226 0.49 -19.56 -15.98
N LYS A 227 0.73 -20.28 -14.88
CA LYS A 227 1.98 -20.19 -14.12
C LYS A 227 3.15 -20.53 -15.04
N LEU A 228 4.24 -19.76 -14.96
CA LEU A 228 5.48 -20.15 -15.61
C LEU A 228 5.90 -21.50 -15.03
N VAL A 229 5.90 -22.54 -15.87
CA VAL A 229 6.42 -23.85 -15.48
C VAL A 229 7.93 -23.71 -15.44
N ALA A 230 8.54 -23.86 -14.27
CA ALA A 230 9.98 -23.97 -14.16
C ALA A 230 10.42 -25.20 -14.95
N ALA A 231 11.26 -24.99 -15.96
CA ALA A 231 11.96 -26.04 -16.68
C ALA A 231 13.19 -26.50 -15.89
#